data_AF-A0A1X0HPM1-F1
#
_entry.id   AF-A0A1X0HPM1-F1
#
_cell.length_a   1.000
_cell.length_b   1.000
_cell.length_c   1.000
_cell.angle_alpha   90.00
_cell.angle_beta   90.00
_cell.angle_gamma   90.00
#
_symmetry.space_group_name_H-M   'P 1'
#
loop_
_entity.id
_entity.type
_entity.pdbx_description
1 polymer ?
#
loop_
_entity_poly.entity_id
_entity_poly.type
_entity_poly.pdbx_seq_one_letter_code
_entity_poly.pdbx_strand_id
1 'polypeptide(L)' 'MLDLTLAGREPTEKIQLTADGTRLHWLAEGALEVTPIGARDNGVDLLLSAGIHGNETAPIELLERLIRKVAA' A
#
# COMPACT_ATOMS: atom_id res chain seq x y z
N MET A 1 1.54 -4.21 -5.07
CA MET A 1 0.22 -3.55 -5.13
C MET A 1 -0.05 -3.10 -6.56
N LEU A 2 0.90 -2.36 -7.15
CA LEU A 2 0.80 -1.79 -8.48
C LEU A 2 0.41 -2.79 -9.58
N ASP A 3 1.00 -4.00 -9.59
CA ASP A 3 0.70 -5.04 -10.59
C ASP A 3 -0.77 -5.54 -10.55
N LEU A 4 -1.41 -5.50 -9.39
CA LEU A 4 -2.82 -5.86 -9.24
C LEU A 4 -3.71 -4.73 -9.76
N THR A 5 -3.42 -3.49 -9.34
CA THR A 5 -4.11 -2.28 -9.79
C THR A 5 -4.06 -2.13 -11.31
N LEU A 6 -2.88 -2.21 -11.93
CA LEU A 6 -2.74 -2.06 -13.38
C LEU A 6 -3.43 -3.18 -14.18
N ALA A 7 -3.61 -4.35 -13.57
CA ALA A 7 -4.29 -5.48 -14.18
C ALA A 7 -5.81 -5.50 -13.92
N GLY A 8 -6.36 -4.54 -13.16
CA GLY A 8 -7.77 -4.56 -12.73
C GLY A 8 -8.10 -5.80 -11.88
N ARG A 9 -7.14 -6.27 -11.08
CA ARG A 9 -7.28 -7.46 -10.22
C ARG A 9 -7.24 -7.07 -8.75
N GLU A 10 -7.86 -7.90 -7.93
CA GLU A 10 -7.79 -7.82 -6.47
C GLU A 10 -6.94 -8.99 -5.92
N PRO A 11 -6.31 -8.83 -4.74
CA PRO A 11 -5.70 -9.96 -4.05
C PRO A 11 -6.77 -10.95 -3.58
N THR A 12 -6.41 -12.22 -3.45
CA THR A 12 -7.32 -13.26 -2.92
C THR A 12 -7.77 -12.93 -1.50
N GLU A 13 -6.86 -12.44 -0.67
CA GLU A 13 -7.13 -11.97 0.69
C GLU A 13 -6.98 -10.44 0.74
N LYS A 14 -8.08 -9.76 1.12
CA LYS A 14 -8.08 -8.29 1.23
C LYS A 14 -7.31 -7.80 2.45
N ILE A 15 -7.12 -8.65 3.46
CA ILE A 15 -6.33 -8.33 4.65
C ILE A 15 -5.18 -9.31 4.75
N GLN A 16 -3.97 -8.78 4.89
CA GLN A 16 -2.74 -9.55 5.06
C GLN A 16 -1.94 -9.00 6.25
N LEU A 17 -1.20 -9.88 6.90
CA LEU A 17 -0.24 -9.53 7.95
C LEU A 17 1.16 -9.80 7.44
N THR A 18 2.04 -8.81 7.57
CA THR A 18 3.48 -8.98 7.33
C THR A 18 4.11 -9.80 8.46
N ALA A 19 5.36 -10.22 8.27
CA ALA A 19 6.10 -10.96 9.30
C ALA A 19 6.27 -10.16 10.61
N ASP A 20 6.27 -8.82 10.53
CA ASP A 20 6.37 -7.93 11.69
C ASP A 20 5.00 -7.53 12.28
N GLY A 21 3.90 -8.10 11.77
CA GLY A 21 2.55 -7.90 12.26
C GLY A 21 1.84 -6.65 11.70
N THR A 22 2.47 -5.89 10.80
CA THR A 22 1.81 -4.78 10.09
C THR A 22 0.63 -5.31 9.27
N ARG A 23 -0.54 -4.68 9.44
CA ARG A 23 -1.74 -5.02 8.68
C ARG A 23 -1.77 -4.25 7.37
N LEU A 24 -1.89 -4.99 6.27
CA LEU A 24 -2.13 -4.46 4.93
C LEU A 24 -3.59 -4.75 4.57
N HIS A 25 -4.37 -3.72 4.29
CA HIS A 25 -5.79 -3.85 3.95
C HIS A 25 -6.06 -3.22 2.58
N TRP A 26 -6.38 -4.07 1.61
CA TRP A 26 -6.84 -3.67 0.28
C TRP A 26 -8.26 -3.10 0.39
N LEU A 27 -8.38 -1.78 0.34
CA LEU A 27 -9.66 -1.09 0.44
C LEU A 27 -10.42 -1.15 -0.88
N ALA A 28 -9.70 -0.89 -1.97
CA ALA A 28 -10.22 -0.86 -3.34
C ALA A 28 -9.05 -0.91 -4.34
N GLU A 29 -9.37 -0.95 -5.64
CA GLU A 29 -8.38 -0.79 -6.70
C GLU A 29 -7.55 0.49 -6.50
N GLY A 30 -6.24 0.32 -6.31
CA GLY A 30 -5.31 1.44 -6.11
C GLY A 30 -5.34 2.06 -4.70
N ALA A 31 -6.11 1.50 -3.77
CA ALA A 31 -6.21 1.98 -2.38
C ALA A 31 -5.78 0.90 -1.38
N LEU A 32 -4.70 1.17 -0.66
CA LEU A 32 -4.15 0.28 0.37
C LEU A 32 -4.03 1.04 1.69
N GLU A 33 -4.63 0.49 2.74
CA GLU A 33 -4.39 0.92 4.12
C GLU A 33 -3.24 0.10 4.71
N VAL A 34 -2.35 0.78 5.42
CA VAL A 34 -1.24 0.18 6.15
C VAL A 34 -1.39 0.58 7.62
N THR A 35 -1.56 -0.40 8.50
CA THR A 35 -1.65 -0.16 9.94
C THR A 35 -0.53 -0.91 10.66
N PRO A 36 0.45 -0.19 11.25
CA PRO A 36 1.50 -0.84 12.04
C PRO A 36 0.91 -1.48 13.30
N ILE A 37 1.64 -2.41 13.92
CA ILE A 37 1.31 -2.88 15.26
C ILE A 37 1.41 -1.72 16.27
N GLY A 38 0.60 -1.74 17.34
CA GLY A 38 0.54 -0.63 18.30
C GLY A 38 1.89 -0.24 18.93
N ALA A 39 2.85 -1.15 19.04
CA ALA A 39 4.20 -0.84 19.52
C ALA A 39 5.04 0.03 18.55
N ARG A 40 4.62 0.12 17.28
CA ARG A 40 5.26 0.90 16.21
C ARG A 40 4.37 2.03 15.68
N ASP A 41 3.16 2.16 16.21
CA ASP A 41 2.26 3.26 15.89
C ASP A 41 2.76 4.53 16.59
N ASN A 42 3.05 5.56 15.78
CA ASN A 42 3.50 6.86 16.27
C ASN A 42 2.35 7.88 16.41
N GLY A 43 1.11 7.46 16.16
CA GLY A 43 -0.10 8.27 16.27
C GLY A 43 -0.32 9.24 15.10
N VAL A 44 0.41 9.10 14.00
CA VAL A 44 0.27 9.96 12.80
C VAL A 44 -0.47 9.22 11.70
N ASP A 45 -1.59 9.77 11.28
CA ASP A 45 -2.29 9.35 10.05
C ASP A 45 -1.66 10.05 8.84
N LEU A 46 -1.17 9.26 7.87
CA LEU A 46 -0.52 9.74 6.65
C LEU A 46 -1.25 9.23 5.40
N LEU A 47 -1.61 10.17 4.51
CA LEU A 47 -2.12 9.85 3.18
C LEU A 47 -1.06 10.18 2.12
N LEU A 48 -0.66 9.18 1.33
CA LEU A 48 0.19 9.34 0.16
C LEU A 48 -0.61 9.02 -1.10
N SER A 49 -0.66 9.95 -2.05
CA SER A 49 -1.32 9.77 -3.35
C SER A 49 -0.35 10.04 -4.49
N ALA A 50 -0.50 9.27 -5.57
CA ALA A 50 0.27 9.39 -6.81
C ALA A 50 -0.58 8.95 -8.00
N GLY A 51 -0.21 9.37 -9.20
CA GLY A 51 -0.90 8.95 -10.43
C GLY A 51 -2.24 9.64 -10.69
N ILE A 52 -2.47 10.83 -10.11
CA ILE A 52 -3.63 11.68 -10.44
C ILE A 52 -3.61 12.03 -11.93
N HIS A 53 -2.43 12.34 -12.46
CA HIS A 53 -2.17 12.34 -13.89
C HIS A 53 -1.45 11.05 -14.27
N GLY A 54 -1.96 10.32 -15.26
CA GLY A 54 -1.45 8.99 -15.62
C GLY A 54 -0.04 8.96 -16.21
N ASN A 55 0.53 10.12 -16.55
CA ASN A 55 1.89 10.25 -17.07
C ASN A 55 2.95 10.55 -15.99
N GLU A 56 2.55 10.73 -14.73
CA GLU A 56 3.47 10.98 -13.61
C GLU A 56 3.92 9.66 -12.98
N THR A 57 4.81 8.93 -13.65
CA THR A 57 5.18 7.57 -13.20
C THR A 57 6.16 7.58 -12.02
N ALA A 58 7.04 8.57 -11.92
CA ALA A 58 8.08 8.60 -10.89
C ALA A 58 7.53 8.55 -9.43
N PRO A 59 6.48 9.32 -9.06
CA PRO A 59 5.83 9.16 -7.75
C PRO A 59 5.19 7.78 -7.54
N ILE A 60 4.60 7.18 -8.58
CA ILE A 60 3.97 5.85 -8.51
C ILE A 60 5.02 4.78 -8.21
N GLU A 61 6.15 4.83 -8.91
CA GLU A 61 7.28 3.91 -8.71
C GLU A 61 7.90 4.05 -7.32
N LEU A 62 8.00 5.28 -6.80
CA LEU A 62 8.46 5.52 -5.43
C LEU A 62 7.52 4.91 -4.39
N LEU A 63 6.20 5.13 -4.53
CA LEU A 63 5.21 4.54 -3.62
C LEU A 63 5.26 3.01 -3.64
N GLU A 64 5.33 2.38 -4.83
CA GLU A 64 5.44 0.93 -4.93
C GLU A 64 6.70 0.41 -4.22
N ARG A 65 7.84 1.11 -4.33
CA ARG A 65 9.06 0.74 -3.59
C ARG A 65 8.91 0.89 -2.08
N LEU A 66 8.20 1.91 -1.60
CA LEU A 66 7.92 2.09 -0.17
C LEU A 66 7.01 0.97 0.35
N ILE A 67 5.93 0.65 -0.35
CA ILE A 67 5.02 -0.43 0.02
C ILE A 67 5.75 -1.78 0.05
N ARG A 68 6.61 -2.07 -0.93
CA ARG A 68 7.44 -3.29 -0.92
C ARG A 68 8.36 -3.39 0.29
N LYS A 69 8.90 -2.26 0.77
CA LYS A 69 9.73 -2.25 1.99
C LYS A 69 8.93 -2.47 3.27
N VAL A 70 7.68 -2.01 3.31
CA VAL A 70 6.78 -2.26 4.46
C VAL A 70 6.28 -3.70 4.46
N ALA A 71 6.03 -4.26 3.28
CA ALA A 71 5.50 -5.62 3.13
C ALA A 71 6.56 -6.73 3.26
N ALA A 72 7.85 -6.40 3.23
CA ALA A 72 8.97 -7.34 3.33
C ALA A 72 9.23 -7.76 4.78
#